data_AF-A0A6H0KSZ6-F1
#
_entry.id   AF-A0A6H0KSZ6-F1
#
_cell.length_a   1.000
_cell.length_b   1.000
_cell.length_c   1.000
_cell.angle_alpha   90.00
_cell.angle_beta   90.00
_cell.angle_gamma   90.00
#
_symmetry.space_group_name_H-M   'P 1'
#
loop_
_entity.id
_entity.type
_entity.pdbx_description
1 polymer ?
#
loop_
_entity_poly.entity_id
_entity_poly.type
_entity_poly.pdbx_seq_one_letter_code
_entity_poly.pdbx_strand_id
1 'polypeptide(L)' 'MTHYELEQGLNALYRDLDNVQNMDEATACKVYNVDCKADIIEVMQEEIETYKAILGLDAKEDDGMDYDALCMVQGLSRYA' A
#
# COMPACT_ATOMS: atom_id res chain seq x y z
N MET A 1 9.83 2.02 14.51
CA MET A 1 10.39 2.10 13.16
C MET A 1 10.35 3.54 12.70
N THR A 2 11.40 3.98 12.06
CA THR A 2 11.47 5.28 11.37
C THR A 2 10.82 5.16 9.99
N HIS A 3 10.46 6.31 9.40
CA HIS A 3 9.95 6.36 8.03
C HIS A 3 10.89 5.69 7.02
N TYR A 4 12.19 5.94 7.17
CA TYR A 4 13.24 5.34 6.32
C TYR A 4 13.26 3.81 6.43
N GLU A 5 13.13 3.25 7.63
CA GLU A 5 13.09 1.79 7.83
C GLU A 5 11.85 1.17 7.16
N LEU A 6 10.70 1.85 7.22
CA LEU A 6 9.47 1.41 6.55
C LEU A 6 9.63 1.45 5.02
N GLU A 7 10.22 2.49 4.45
CA GLU A 7 10.49 2.57 3.01
C GLU A 7 11.48 1.51 2.54
N GLN A 8 12.52 1.22 3.34
CA GLN A 8 13.46 0.13 3.03
C GLN A 8 12.77 -1.23 3.07
N GLY A 9 11.93 -1.48 4.08
CA GLY A 9 11.11 -2.70 4.18
C GLY A 9 10.17 -2.86 2.98
N LEU A 10 9.46 -1.79 2.61
CA LEU A 10 8.57 -1.78 1.45
C LEU A 10 9.33 -2.07 0.14
N ASN A 11 10.50 -1.46 -0.06
CA ASN A 11 11.33 -1.73 -1.23
C ASN A 11 11.86 -3.17 -1.27
N ALA A 12 12.17 -3.76 -0.10
CA ALA A 12 12.57 -5.17 -0.02
C ALA A 12 11.40 -6.09 -0.42
N LEU A 13 10.20 -5.85 0.12
CA LEU A 13 9.00 -6.60 -0.25
C LEU A 13 8.70 -6.54 -1.74
N TYR A 14 8.88 -5.37 -2.38
CA TYR A 14 8.73 -5.25 -3.83
C TYR A 14 9.74 -6.09 -4.63
N ARG A 15 10.99 -6.16 -4.17
CA ARG A 15 12.01 -7.02 -4.81
C ARG A 15 11.68 -8.49 -4.62
N ASP A 16 11.23 -8.87 -3.43
CA ASP A 16 10.87 -10.26 -3.14
C ASP A 16 9.64 -10.68 -3.95
N LEU A 17 8.65 -9.80 -4.09
CA LEU A 17 7.50 -10.01 -4.95
C LEU A 17 7.91 -10.22 -6.42
N ASP A 18 8.81 -9.38 -6.95
CA ASP A 18 9.34 -9.53 -8.31
C ASP A 18 10.11 -10.85 -8.47
N ASN A 19 10.92 -11.23 -7.48
CA ASN A 19 11.61 -12.51 -7.48
C ASN A 19 10.62 -13.68 -7.55
N VAL A 20 9.61 -13.71 -6.67
CA VAL A 20 8.58 -14.76 -6.66
C VAL A 20 7.80 -14.78 -7.97
N GLN A 21 7.44 -13.61 -8.52
CA GLN A 21 6.75 -13.53 -9.81
C GLN A 21 7.57 -14.11 -10.96
N ASN A 22 8.89 -13.94 -10.95
CA ASN A 22 9.80 -14.51 -11.95
C ASN A 22 10.20 -15.97 -11.68
N MET A 23 9.94 -16.51 -10.49
CA MET A 23 10.14 -17.92 -10.17
C MET A 23 9.06 -18.81 -10.78
N ASP A 24 9.40 -20.06 -11.10
CA ASP A 24 8.41 -21.07 -11.45
C ASP A 24 7.59 -21.52 -10.23
N GLU A 25 6.40 -22.04 -10.49
CA GLU A 25 5.45 -22.49 -9.46
C GLU A 25 6.08 -23.45 -8.44
N ALA A 26 6.76 -24.49 -8.93
CA ALA A 26 7.30 -25.54 -8.08
C ALA A 26 8.43 -25.02 -7.18
N THR A 27 9.28 -24.14 -7.71
CA THR A 27 10.33 -23.51 -6.92
C THR A 27 9.74 -22.56 -5.88
N ALA A 28 8.72 -21.75 -6.23
CA ALA A 28 8.05 -20.87 -5.26
C ALA A 28 7.39 -21.67 -4.13
N CYS A 29 6.60 -22.70 -4.47
CA CYS A 29 5.97 -23.59 -3.49
C CYS A 29 7.00 -24.24 -2.55
N LYS A 30 8.15 -24.67 -3.08
CA LYS A 30 9.19 -25.32 -2.28
C LYS A 30 9.94 -24.35 -1.36
N VAL A 31 10.27 -23.16 -1.85
CA VAL A 31 11.04 -22.17 -1.09
C VAL A 31 10.20 -21.59 0.04
N TYR A 32 8.94 -21.27 -0.23
CA TYR A 32 8.04 -20.63 0.72
C TYR A 32 7.13 -21.62 1.47
N ASN A 33 7.21 -22.91 1.13
CA ASN A 33 6.40 -23.98 1.71
C ASN A 33 4.89 -23.67 1.65
N VAL A 34 4.43 -23.29 0.46
CA VAL A 34 3.02 -22.98 0.14
C VAL A 34 2.47 -23.96 -0.90
N ASP A 35 1.15 -24.13 -0.91
CA ASP A 35 0.47 -25.06 -1.82
C ASP A 35 0.47 -24.53 -3.26
N CYS A 36 0.31 -23.21 -3.42
CA CYS A 36 0.49 -22.54 -4.70
C CYS A 36 1.27 -21.22 -4.56
N LYS A 37 1.88 -20.79 -5.66
CA LYS A 37 2.60 -19.52 -5.76
C LYS A 37 1.68 -18.32 -5.54
N ALA A 38 0.40 -18.45 -5.85
CA ALA A 38 -0.57 -17.38 -5.63
C ALA A 38 -0.69 -17.05 -4.13
N ASP A 39 -0.65 -18.06 -3.25
CA ASP A 39 -0.76 -17.87 -1.79
C ASP A 39 0.35 -16.94 -1.27
N ILE A 40 1.60 -17.19 -1.69
CA ILE A 40 2.72 -16.34 -1.23
C ILE A 40 2.67 -14.94 -1.85
N ILE A 41 2.19 -14.80 -3.09
CA ILE A 41 2.01 -13.50 -3.75
C ILE A 41 0.95 -12.67 -3.01
N GLU A 42 -0.18 -13.28 -2.62
CA GLU A 42 -1.24 -12.62 -1.88
C GLU A 42 -0.74 -12.10 -0.53
N VAL A 43 -0.05 -12.94 0.24
CA VAL A 43 0.55 -12.54 1.53
C VAL A 43 1.53 -11.36 1.36
N MET A 44 2.40 -11.41 0.34
CA MET A 44 3.32 -10.30 0.07
C MET A 44 2.59 -9.01 -0.31
N GLN A 45 1.49 -9.11 -1.07
CA GLN A 45 0.67 -7.95 -1.45
C GLN A 45 -0.04 -7.33 -0.26
N GLU A 46 -0.64 -8.13 0.62
CA GLU A 46 -1.25 -7.67 1.86
C GLU A 46 -0.24 -6.96 2.78
N GLU A 47 0.99 -7.47 2.85
CA GLU A 47 2.05 -6.83 3.63
C GLU A 47 2.46 -5.49 3.00
N ILE A 48 2.62 -5.42 1.68
CA ILE A 48 2.89 -4.18 0.95
C ILE A 48 1.80 -3.13 1.21
N GLU A 49 0.53 -3.52 1.19
CA GLU A 49 -0.60 -2.64 1.50
C GLU A 49 -0.53 -2.12 2.95
N THR A 50 -0.20 -3.00 3.89
CA THR A 50 0.00 -2.62 5.29
C THR A 50 1.11 -1.57 5.44
N TYR A 51 2.26 -1.76 4.79
CA TYR A 51 3.35 -0.78 4.79
C TYR A 51 2.94 0.55 4.17
N LYS A 52 2.20 0.53 3.05
CA LYS A 52 1.67 1.75 2.42
C LYS A 52 0.68 2.49 3.30
N ALA A 53 -0.18 1.77 4.01
CA ALA A 53 -1.13 2.36 4.94
C ALA A 53 -0.40 3.05 6.11
N ILE A 54 0.64 2.42 6.66
CA ILE A 54 1.48 3.01 7.72
C ILE A 54 2.23 4.25 7.22
N LEU A 55 2.74 4.22 5.98
CA LEU A 55 3.41 5.36 5.36
C LEU A 55 2.44 6.46 4.90
N GLY A 56 1.13 6.23 4.99
CA GLY A 56 0.13 7.17 4.46
C GLY A 56 0.15 7.31 2.94
N LEU A 57 0.80 6.40 2.21
CA LEU A 57 0.81 6.40 0.73
C LEU A 57 -0.55 6.00 0.15
N ASP A 58 -1.34 5.24 0.92
CA ASP A 58 -2.70 4.84 0.58
C ASP A 58 -3.76 5.68 1.30
N ALA A 59 -3.33 6.70 2.06
CA ALA A 59 -4.23 7.76 2.46
C ALA A 59 -4.62 8.49 1.18
N LYS A 60 -5.75 8.07 0.59
CA LYS A 60 -6.66 9.03 -0.03
C LYS A 60 -6.82 10.11 1.04
N GLU A 61 -6.11 11.22 0.88
CA GLU A 61 -6.39 12.44 1.60
C GLU A 61 -7.83 12.80 1.23
N ASP A 62 -8.79 12.20 1.94
CA ASP A 62 -9.98 12.95 2.28
C ASP A 62 -9.46 14.00 3.25
N ASP A 63 -9.05 15.14 2.71
CA ASP A 63 -8.74 16.32 3.51
C ASP A 63 -9.97 16.77 4.30
N GLY A 64 -11.14 16.15 4.09
CA GLY A 64 -12.37 16.38 4.83
C GLY A 64 -12.74 17.85 4.82
N MET A 65 -12.17 18.61 3.88
CA MET A 65 -12.41 20.03 3.74
C MET A 65 -13.76 20.12 3.08
N ASP A 66 -14.78 20.11 3.92
CA ASP A 66 -16.13 20.44 3.55
C ASP A 66 -16.12 21.92 3.09
N TYR A 67 -15.83 22.11 1.80
CA TYR A 67 -15.87 23.39 1.13
C TYR A 67 -17.22 24.08 1.34
N ASP A 68 -18.28 23.31 1.62
CA ASP A 68 -19.61 23.84 1.91
C ASP A 68 -19.61 24.52 3.29
N ALA A 69 -18.99 23.90 4.29
CA ALA A 69 -18.80 24.49 5.62
C ALA A 69 -17.91 25.76 5.55
N LEU A 70 -16.83 25.74 4.75
CA LEU A 70 -15.98 26.91 4.54
C LEU A 70 -16.73 28.06 3.85
N CYS A 71 -17.54 27.77 2.81
CA CYS A 71 -18.39 28.77 2.16
C CYS A 71 -19.41 29.38 3.11
N MET A 72 -20.02 28.58 4.00
CA MET A 72 -20.99 29.08 4.99
C MET A 72 -20.35 29.96 6.07
N VAL A 73 -19.17 29.60 6.57
CA VAL A 73 -18.49 30.36 7.63
C VAL A 73 -17.84 31.64 7.09
N GLN A 74 -17.29 31.60 5.87
CA GLN A 74 -16.59 32.75 5.26
C GLN A 74 -17.51 33.64 4.40
N GLY A 75 -18.79 33.29 4.25
CA GLY A 75 -19.76 34.08 3.50
C GLY A 75 -19.46 34.18 2.00
N LEU A 76 -18.76 33.20 1.44
CA LEU A 76 -18.39 33.17 0.03
C LEU A 76 -19.54 32.59 -0.80
N SER A 77 -20.01 33.33 -1.80
CA SER A 77 -21.03 32.85 -2.74
C SER A 77 -20.45 31.73 -3.60
N ARG A 78 -21.14 30.58 -3.63
CA ARG A 78 -20.75 29.38 -4.37
C ARG A 78 -20.78 29.56 -5.90
N TYR A 79 -21.45 30.62 -6.36
CA TYR A 79 -21.57 31.03 -7.75
C TYR A 79 -21.42 32.55 -7.81
N ALA A 80 -20.22 33.03 -8.13
CA ALA A 80 -19.94 34.41 -8.48
C ALA A 80 -19.03 34.44 -9.72
#